data_AF-A0A7J5E709-F1
#
_entry.id   AF-A0A7J5E709-F1
#
_cell.length_a   1.000
_cell.length_b   1.000
_cell.length_c   1.000
_cell.angle_alpha   90.00
_cell.angle_beta   90.00
_cell.angle_gamma   90.00
#
_symmetry.space_group_name_H-M   'P 1'
#
loop_
_entity.id
_entity.type
_entity.pdbx_description
1 polymer ?
#
loop_
_entity_poly.entity_id
_entity_poly.type
_entity_poly.pdbx_seq_one_letter_code
_entity_poly.pdbx_strand_id
1 'polypeptide(L)' 'SNMNKELFFKNKNYFFIFGPEGGLSEREFEQLKDSKKYKLTDNRLRAETAVITAASCITL' A
#
# COMPACT_ATOMS: atom_id res chain seq x y z
N SER A 1 -4.50 8.80 -0.23
CA SER A 1 -3.70 9.66 0.67
C SER A 1 -2.24 9.19 0.70
N ASN A 2 -1.29 9.95 1.27
CA ASN A 2 0.10 9.49 1.44
C ASN A 2 0.20 8.64 2.71
N MET A 3 0.87 7.48 2.63
CA MET A 3 0.87 6.50 3.73
C MET A 3 1.56 7.00 5.00
N ASN A 4 2.58 7.86 4.88
CA ASN A 4 3.33 8.39 6.03
C ASN A 4 2.49 9.26 6.99
N LYS A 5 1.27 9.62 6.60
CA LYS A 5 0.36 10.45 7.40
C LYS A 5 -0.77 9.63 8.04
N GLU A 6 -0.81 8.33 7.81
CA GLU A 6 -1.90 7.47 8.28
C GLU A 6 -1.57 6.87 9.65
N LEU A 7 -2.58 6.85 10.53
CA LEU A 7 -2.48 6.22 11.84
C LEU A 7 -2.99 4.78 11.75
N PHE A 8 -2.09 3.81 11.94
CA PHE A 8 -2.46 2.40 12.11
C PHE A 8 -2.70 2.12 13.60
N PHE A 9 -3.84 1.53 13.94
CA PHE A 9 -4.19 1.24 15.32
C PHE A 9 -3.43 0.02 15.82
N LYS A 10 -2.85 0.12 17.02
CA LYS A 10 -2.24 -1.03 17.70
C LYS A 10 -3.28 -2.14 17.91
N ASN A 11 -2.83 -3.40 17.83
CA ASN A 11 -3.65 -4.61 17.98
C ASN A 11 -4.73 -4.83 16.91
N LYS A 12 -4.58 -4.20 15.73
CA LYS A 12 -5.37 -4.56 14.54
C LYS A 12 -4.47 -5.22 13.49
N ASN A 13 -5.03 -6.20 12.78
CA ASN A 13 -4.37 -6.83 11.65
C ASN A 13 -4.71 -6.07 10.38
N TYR A 14 -3.68 -5.77 9.59
CA TYR A 14 -3.80 -5.09 8.32
C TYR A 14 -3.20 -5.96 7.22
N PHE A 15 -3.89 -6.02 6.08
CA PHE A 15 -3.34 -6.60 4.86
C PHE A 15 -2.94 -5.47 3.92
N PHE A 16 -1.70 -5.53 3.44
CA PHE A 16 -1.19 -4.64 2.41
C PHE A 16 -1.09 -5.42 1.11
N ILE A 17 -1.70 -4.87 0.07
CA ILE A 17 -1.78 -5.51 -1.25
C ILE A 17 -0.89 -4.73 -2.19
N PHE A 18 0.04 -5.43 -2.82
CA PHE A 18 0.97 -4.86 -3.79
C PHE A 18 0.74 -5.55 -5.13
N GLY A 19 0.61 -4.75 -6.18
CA GLY A 19 0.49 -5.28 -7.54
C GLY A 19 1.81 -5.81 -8.07
N PRO A 20 1.76 -6.61 -9.15
CA PRO A 20 2.95 -7.01 -9.90
C PRO A 20 3.62 -5.80 -10.60
N GLU A 21 4.64 -6.03 -11.42
CA GLU A 21 5.43 -4.99 -12.11
C GLU A 21 4.57 -4.05 -12.99
N GLY A 22 3.46 -4.57 -13.50
CA GLY A 22 2.45 -3.84 -14.27
C GLY A 22 1.48 -3.02 -13.42
N GLY A 23 1.52 -3.17 -12.09
CA GLY A 23 0.52 -2.64 -11.17
C GLY A 23 -0.74 -3.49 -11.11
N LEU A 24 -1.71 -3.03 -10.32
CA LEU A 24 -3.06 -3.61 -10.29
C LEU A 24 -3.92 -2.92 -11.35
N SER A 25 -4.77 -3.69 -12.02
CA SER A 25 -5.80 -3.18 -12.92
C SER A 25 -6.96 -2.55 -12.15
N GLU A 26 -7.75 -1.71 -12.81
CA GLU A 26 -8.95 -1.11 -12.22
C GLU A 26 -9.96 -2.17 -11.75
N ARG A 27 -10.10 -3.28 -12.49
CA ARG A 27 -10.97 -4.41 -12.09
C ARG A 27 -10.49 -5.07 -10.80
N GLU A 28 -9.17 -5.22 -10.61
CA GLU A 28 -8.62 -5.74 -9.37
C GLU A 28 -8.85 -4.76 -8.22
N PHE A 29 -8.71 -3.45 -8.45
CA PHE A 29 -9.04 -2.44 -7.44
C PHE A 29 -10.51 -2.50 -7.01
N GLU A 30 -11.44 -2.66 -7.95
CA GLU A 30 -12.88 -2.82 -7.65
C GLU A 30 -13.17 -4.05 -6.78
N GLN A 31 -12.40 -5.14 -6.96
CA GLN A 31 -12.52 -6.34 -6.14
C GLN A 31 -12.05 -6.15 -4.69
N LEU A 32 -11.20 -5.15 -4.44
CA LEU A 32 -10.67 -4.86 -3.10
C LEU A 32 -11.64 -4.07 -2.21
N LYS A 33 -12.85 -3.73 -2.70
CA LYS A 33 -13.96 -3.12 -1.94
C LYS A 33 -13.49 -1.98 -1.02
N ASP A 34 -13.69 -2.10 0.30
CA ASP A 34 -13.40 -1.10 1.35
C ASP A 34 -11.91 -0.86 1.61
N SER A 35 -11.04 -1.27 0.68
CA SER A 35 -9.61 -1.00 0.74
C SER A 35 -9.31 0.50 0.59
N LYS A 36 -8.26 0.94 1.27
CA LYS A 36 -7.73 2.31 1.11
C LYS A 36 -6.53 2.29 0.18
N LYS A 37 -6.53 3.19 -0.81
CA LYS A 37 -5.40 3.39 -1.72
C LYS A 37 -4.43 4.42 -1.16
N TYR A 38 -3.18 4.00 -0.98
CA TYR A 38 -2.10 4.86 -0.52
C TYR A 38 -1.04 5.07 -1.58
N LYS A 39 -0.54 6.31 -1.67
CA LYS A 39 0.64 6.65 -2.45
C LYS A 39 1.85 6.58 -1.53
N LEU A 40 2.84 5.75 -1.87
CA LEU A 40 4.09 5.63 -1.11
C LEU A 40 5.06 6.77 -1.43
N THR A 41 5.20 7.10 -2.71
CA THR A 41 6.12 8.14 -3.21
C THR A 41 5.63 8.68 -4.55
N ASP A 42 6.20 9.78 -5.02
CA ASP A 42 5.92 10.37 -6.33
C ASP A 42 6.56 9.60 -7.49
N ASN A 43 7.60 8.79 -7.22
CA ASN A 43 8.26 7.96 -8.21
C ASN A 43 7.55 6.61 -8.41
N ARG A 44 7.67 6.04 -9.62
CA ARG A 44 7.26 4.64 -9.84
C ARG A 44 8.24 3.70 -9.17
N LEU A 45 7.74 2.82 -8.32
CA LEU A 45 8.53 1.77 -7.66
C LEU A 45 8.39 0.44 -8.38
N ARG A 46 9.43 -0.40 -8.28
CA ARG A 46 9.30 -1.84 -8.51
C ARG A 46 8.53 -2.48 -7.35
N ALA A 47 7.94 -3.66 -7.57
CA ALA A 47 7.07 -4.30 -6.60
C ALA A 47 7.80 -4.54 -5.26
N GLU A 48 9.02 -5.06 -5.30
CA GLU A 48 9.82 -5.36 -4.10
C GLU A 48 10.20 -4.09 -3.34
N THR A 49 10.55 -3.02 -4.07
CA THR A 49 10.86 -1.73 -3.46
C THR A 49 9.63 -1.11 -2.80
N ALA A 50 8.44 -1.26 -3.39
CA ALA A 50 7.20 -0.79 -2.81
C ALA A 50 6.91 -1.49 -1.47
N VAL A 51 7.12 -2.81 -1.38
CA VAL A 51 6.95 -3.57 -0.13
C VAL A 51 7.89 -3.07 0.96
N ILE A 52 9.19 -2.97 0.67
CA ILE A 52 10.19 -2.50 1.65
C ILE A 52 9.93 -1.05 2.08
N THR A 53 9.57 -0.19 1.14
CA THR A 53 9.24 1.23 1.43
C THR A 53 8.00 1.33 2.31
N ALA A 54 6.98 0.50 2.05
CA ALA A 54 5.80 0.48 2.90
C ALA A 54 6.15 0.03 4.33
N ALA A 55 6.91 -1.06 4.46
CA ALA A 55 7.35 -1.57 5.76
C ALA A 55 8.17 -0.53 6.55
N SER A 56 9.02 0.26 5.89
CA SER A 56 9.81 1.29 6.58
C SER A 56 9.00 2.49 7.06
N CYS A 57 7.88 2.81 6.39
CA CYS A 57 6.97 3.87 6.80
C CYS A 57 6.09 3.46 7.98
N ILE A 58 5.80 2.16 8.11
CA ILE A 58 4.98 1.60 9.18
C ILE A 58 5.88 1.44 10.42
N THR A 59 5.93 2.47 11.24
CA THR A 59 6.53 2.40 12.58
C THR A 59 5.45 1.98 13.58
N LEU A 60 5.69 0.91 14.36
CA LEU A 60 4.81 0.42 15.44
C LEU A 60 5.14 1.05 16.79
#